data_AF-A0AAE7AY88-F1
#
_entry.id   AF-A0AAE7AY88-F1
#
_cell.length_a   1.000
_cell.length_b   1.000
_cell.length_c   1.000
_cell.angle_alpha   90.00
_cell.angle_beta   90.00
_cell.angle_gamma   90.00
#
_symmetry.space_group_name_H-M   'P 1'
#
loop_
_entity.id
_entity.type
_entity.pdbx_description
1 polymer ?
#
loop_
_entity_poly.entity_id
_entity_poly.type
_entity_poly.pdbx_seq_one_letter_code
_entity_poly.pdbx_strand_id
1 'polypeptide(L)'
;MAGGKVNSYLTFGKVKKNDPELFSLLTGETSLLTLTNKNKSHVENNFEISVLNSNYKEKLNFDGSISIFYAKKNAEKYPHNHNIKINAEKNKISFGNNMNEFDVEMAYKLAKSNGWTNAESNNKQLILDSMTVAYASNKDDLLFFQTKEPTLKISELKDIIGNDPLSKDNLIKLVDGNYVADEDKKELIDFVKNQIYNYKFKDVNVIDIEKHLKSGMSLKESFEYKPKLDESKEKTKQELKESSNKIDDSYKKKSKYKIDANGKVVKRDED
;
A
#
# COMPACT_ATOMS: atom_id res chain seq x y z
N MET A 1 -25.71 -40.52 39.36
CA MET A 1 -24.63 -39.73 38.71
C MET A 1 -24.71 -38.31 39.24
N ALA A 2 -23.77 -37.91 40.10
CA ALA A 2 -23.72 -36.56 40.64
C ALA A 2 -23.28 -35.61 39.51
N GLY A 3 -24.17 -34.70 39.09
CA GLY A 3 -23.85 -33.64 38.16
C GLY A 3 -22.87 -32.67 38.81
N GLY A 4 -21.58 -32.87 38.56
CA GLY A 4 -20.53 -31.97 39.04
C GLY A 4 -20.82 -30.56 38.55
N LYS A 5 -20.97 -29.60 39.48
CA LYS A 5 -21.07 -28.18 39.16
C LYS A 5 -19.76 -27.75 38.51
N VAL A 6 -19.72 -27.70 37.18
CA VAL A 6 -18.62 -27.07 36.46
C VAL A 6 -18.57 -25.62 36.94
N ASN A 7 -17.42 -25.22 37.50
CA ASN A 7 -17.23 -23.88 38.00
C ASN A 7 -17.61 -22.90 36.89
N SER A 8 -18.58 -22.01 37.13
CA SER A 8 -19.16 -21.18 36.07
C SER A 8 -18.11 -20.30 35.38
N TYR A 9 -16.97 -20.07 36.03
CA TYR A 9 -15.82 -19.37 35.47
C TYR A 9 -15.22 -20.07 34.24
N LEU A 10 -15.28 -21.41 34.19
CA LEU A 10 -14.78 -22.24 33.08
C LEU A 10 -15.79 -22.38 31.93
N THR A 11 -16.93 -21.69 31.99
CA THR A 11 -17.85 -21.65 30.84
C THR A 11 -17.22 -20.85 29.71
N PHE A 12 -17.35 -21.37 28.49
CA PHE A 12 -16.69 -20.84 27.29
C PHE A 12 -16.83 -19.31 27.14
N GLY A 13 -18.03 -18.78 27.36
CA GLY A 13 -18.29 -17.34 27.30
C GLY A 13 -17.65 -16.52 28.42
N LYS A 14 -17.49 -17.08 29.63
CA LYS A 14 -16.82 -16.40 30.76
C LYS A 14 -15.30 -16.46 30.64
N VAL A 15 -14.74 -17.58 30.20
CA VAL A 15 -13.30 -17.69 29.91
C VAL A 15 -12.94 -16.72 28.78
N LYS A 16 -13.68 -16.73 27.66
CA LYS A 16 -13.49 -15.76 26.56
C LYS A 16 -13.51 -14.31 27.01
N LYS A 17 -14.39 -13.97 27.97
CA LYS A 17 -14.57 -12.60 28.44
C LYS A 17 -13.55 -12.17 29.49
N ASN A 18 -13.21 -13.06 30.42
CA ASN A 18 -12.46 -12.73 31.62
C ASN A 18 -10.99 -13.16 31.55
N ASP A 19 -10.68 -14.16 30.72
CA ASP A 19 -9.33 -14.68 30.52
C ASP A 19 -9.09 -15.03 29.04
N PRO A 20 -8.92 -14.01 28.18
CA PRO A 20 -8.76 -14.20 26.75
C PRO A 20 -7.49 -14.96 26.38
N GLU A 21 -6.45 -14.93 27.22
CA GLU A 21 -5.21 -15.67 27.02
C GLU A 21 -5.42 -17.16 27.30
N LEU A 22 -6.08 -17.52 28.40
CA LEU A 22 -6.51 -18.88 28.64
C LEU A 22 -7.49 -19.37 27.56
N PHE A 23 -8.39 -18.50 27.10
CA PHE A 23 -9.30 -18.83 26.00
C PHE A 23 -8.53 -19.15 24.72
N SER A 24 -7.59 -18.28 24.31
CA SER A 24 -6.73 -18.49 23.13
C SER A 24 -5.90 -19.77 23.25
N LEU A 25 -5.38 -20.06 24.45
CA LEU A 25 -4.66 -21.31 24.75
C LEU A 25 -5.56 -22.55 24.64
N LEU A 26 -6.83 -22.45 25.09
CA LEU A 26 -7.79 -23.55 25.08
C LEU A 26 -8.41 -23.81 23.70
N THR A 27 -8.60 -22.77 22.89
CA THR A 27 -9.27 -22.88 21.58
C THR A 27 -8.29 -22.96 20.42
N GLY A 28 -7.03 -22.58 20.62
CA GLY A 28 -6.09 -22.34 19.54
C GLY A 28 -6.46 -21.14 18.67
N GLU A 29 -7.50 -20.35 19.02
CA GLU A 29 -7.81 -19.10 18.32
C GLU A 29 -6.69 -18.09 18.59
N THR A 30 -5.85 -17.92 17.58
CA THR A 30 -4.79 -16.90 17.55
C THR A 30 -5.26 -15.58 16.94
N SER A 31 -6.51 -15.52 16.43
CA SER A 31 -7.12 -14.34 15.82
C SER A 31 -7.66 -13.35 16.86
N LEU A 32 -6.86 -13.06 17.88
CA LEU A 32 -7.13 -11.93 18.75
C LEU A 32 -7.13 -10.66 17.89
N LEU A 33 -8.12 -9.79 18.10
CA LEU A 33 -8.18 -8.45 17.50
C LEU A 33 -6.96 -7.67 17.97
N THR A 34 -5.84 -7.83 17.28
CA THR A 34 -4.54 -7.37 17.73
C THR A 34 -3.71 -6.90 16.56
N LEU A 35 -3.00 -5.80 16.77
CA LEU A 35 -2.00 -5.24 15.87
C LEU A 35 -0.65 -5.34 16.59
N THR A 36 0.35 -5.90 15.93
CA THR A 36 1.70 -6.03 16.48
C THR A 36 2.70 -5.28 15.62
N ASN A 37 3.64 -4.59 16.24
CA ASN A 37 4.73 -3.92 15.56
C ASN A 37 6.05 -4.52 16.06
N LYS A 38 6.85 -5.08 15.16
CA LYS A 38 8.15 -5.67 15.53
C LYS A 38 9.20 -4.60 15.85
N ASN A 39 9.01 -3.39 15.34
CA ASN A 39 9.92 -2.28 15.62
C ASN A 39 9.68 -1.76 17.04
N LYS A 40 10.75 -1.76 17.85
CA LYS A 40 10.76 -1.07 19.15
C LYS A 40 10.65 0.43 18.90
N SER A 41 9.43 0.94 18.81
CA SER A 41 9.20 2.39 18.89
C SER A 41 9.64 2.86 20.28
N HIS A 42 10.39 3.96 20.33
CA HIS A 42 10.61 4.72 21.56
C HIS A 42 9.29 5.35 21.99
N VAL A 43 8.44 4.55 22.64
CA VAL A 43 7.18 5.05 23.19
C VAL A 43 7.50 5.70 24.53
N GLU A 44 7.44 7.02 24.57
CA GLU A 44 7.49 7.77 25.82
C GLU A 44 6.21 7.49 26.61
N ASN A 45 6.35 7.27 27.92
CA ASN A 45 5.21 7.02 28.82
C ASN A 45 4.33 8.27 29.05
N ASN A 46 4.70 9.43 28.49
CA ASN A 46 3.97 10.70 28.61
C ASN A 46 2.84 10.83 27.59
N PHE A 47 2.20 9.71 27.24
CA PHE A 47 1.18 9.67 26.21
C PHE A 47 -0.18 10.05 26.77
N GLU A 48 -0.68 11.25 26.46
CA GLU A 48 -2.02 11.69 26.85
C GLU A 48 -3.06 11.28 25.78
N ILE A 49 -3.85 10.24 26.06
CA ILE A 49 -4.91 9.75 25.15
C ILE A 49 -5.97 10.82 24.89
N SER A 50 -6.26 11.63 25.91
CA SER A 50 -7.21 12.73 25.83
C SER A 50 -6.83 13.78 24.78
N VAL A 51 -5.53 13.98 24.52
CA VAL A 51 -5.02 14.89 23.48
C VAL A 51 -5.28 14.33 22.08
N LEU A 52 -5.17 13.01 21.90
CA LEU A 52 -5.52 12.37 20.63
C LEU A 52 -7.04 12.34 20.39
N ASN A 53 -7.81 12.05 21.44
CA ASN A 53 -9.26 11.97 21.37
C ASN A 53 -9.88 12.14 22.76
N SER A 54 -10.58 13.25 22.97
CA SER A 54 -11.24 13.57 24.25
C SER A 54 -12.34 12.60 24.65
N ASN A 55 -12.82 11.77 23.73
CA ASN A 55 -13.81 10.73 24.01
C ASN A 55 -13.21 9.49 24.67
N TYR A 56 -11.88 9.42 24.80
CA TYR A 56 -11.18 8.32 25.43
C TYR A 56 -10.39 8.78 26.65
N LYS A 57 -10.11 7.82 27.53
CA LYS A 57 -9.24 7.99 28.69
C LYS A 57 -8.38 6.74 28.89
N GLU A 58 -7.21 6.95 29.42
CA GLU A 58 -6.21 5.93 29.74
C GLU A 58 -6.22 5.55 31.21
N LYS A 59 -5.69 4.35 31.47
CA LYS A 59 -5.27 3.89 32.78
C LYS A 59 -3.97 3.14 32.60
N LEU A 60 -2.91 3.61 33.27
CA LEU A 60 -1.67 2.85 33.40
C LEU A 60 -1.89 1.71 34.39
N ASN A 61 -1.60 0.49 33.97
CA ASN A 61 -1.68 -0.69 34.81
C ASN A 61 -0.32 -0.94 35.49
N PHE A 62 -0.33 -1.71 36.58
CA PHE A 62 0.88 -2.04 37.35
C PHE A 62 1.93 -2.81 36.55
N ASP A 63 1.51 -3.56 35.52
CA ASP A 63 2.40 -4.29 34.60
C ASP A 63 3.05 -3.39 33.54
N GLY A 64 2.78 -2.07 33.57
CA GLY A 64 3.24 -1.11 32.57
C GLY A 64 2.39 -1.07 31.30
N SER A 65 1.36 -1.91 31.16
CA SER A 65 0.40 -1.83 30.06
C SER A 65 -0.54 -0.64 30.21
N ILE A 66 -1.09 -0.13 29.11
CA ILE A 66 -2.05 0.98 29.12
C ILE A 66 -3.39 0.44 28.65
N SER A 67 -4.42 0.58 29.50
CA SER A 67 -5.80 0.30 29.14
C SER A 67 -6.49 1.60 28.73
N ILE A 68 -7.15 1.59 27.57
CA ILE A 68 -7.84 2.75 27.01
C ILE A 68 -9.33 2.45 26.98
N PHE A 69 -10.12 3.38 27.52
CA PHE A 69 -11.54 3.27 27.71
C PHE A 69 -12.24 4.42 27.02
N TYR A 70 -13.41 4.16 26.46
CA TYR A 70 -14.34 5.25 26.18
C TYR A 70 -14.66 6.02 27.47
N ALA A 71 -14.67 7.35 27.41
CA ALA A 71 -14.69 8.24 28.59
C ALA A 71 -15.84 7.94 29.55
N LYS A 72 -17.01 7.55 29.02
CA LYS A 72 -18.21 7.19 29.79
C LYS A 72 -18.09 5.88 30.59
N LYS A 73 -17.12 4.99 30.27
CA LYS A 73 -16.95 3.73 31.00
C LYS A 73 -16.32 3.96 32.38
N ASN A 74 -16.75 3.18 33.37
CA ASN A 74 -16.15 3.20 34.70
C ASN A 74 -14.95 2.23 34.77
N ALA A 75 -13.75 2.77 34.59
CA ALA A 75 -12.49 2.02 34.55
C ALA A 75 -12.01 1.51 35.93
N GLU A 76 -12.47 2.13 37.02
CA GLU A 76 -12.16 1.68 38.39
C GLU A 76 -12.98 0.45 38.74
N LYS A 77 -14.30 0.51 38.47
CA LYS A 77 -15.23 -0.58 38.74
C LYS A 77 -15.05 -1.77 37.80
N TYR A 78 -14.69 -1.52 36.54
CA TYR A 78 -14.56 -2.55 35.49
C TYR A 78 -13.24 -2.42 34.72
N PRO A 79 -12.08 -2.70 35.35
CA PRO A 79 -10.76 -2.48 34.74
C PRO A 79 -10.49 -3.34 33.50
N HIS A 80 -11.17 -4.48 33.36
CA HIS A 80 -11.02 -5.39 32.21
C HIS A 80 -11.90 -5.01 31.01
N ASN A 81 -12.82 -4.04 31.15
CA ASN A 81 -13.74 -3.63 30.08
C ASN A 81 -13.17 -2.49 29.22
N HIS A 82 -11.89 -2.56 28.88
CA HIS A 82 -11.23 -1.59 28.01
C HIS A 82 -11.70 -1.75 26.56
N ASN A 83 -11.60 -0.67 25.79
CA ASN A 83 -11.81 -0.69 24.35
C ASN A 83 -10.54 -1.15 23.64
N ILE A 84 -9.40 -0.62 24.09
CA ILE A 84 -8.09 -0.88 23.53
C ILE A 84 -7.11 -1.11 24.68
N LYS A 85 -6.16 -2.03 24.52
CA LYS A 85 -5.05 -2.24 25.46
C LYS A 85 -3.74 -2.22 24.70
N ILE A 86 -2.79 -1.41 25.15
CA ILE A 86 -1.41 -1.43 24.69
C ILE A 86 -0.60 -2.23 25.71
N ASN A 87 0.17 -3.21 25.27
CA ASN A 87 0.99 -4.00 26.19
C ASN A 87 2.13 -3.17 26.82
N ALA A 88 2.83 -3.77 27.79
CA ALA A 88 3.92 -3.10 28.50
C ALA A 88 5.05 -2.64 27.57
N GLU A 89 5.40 -3.48 26.58
CA GLU A 89 6.46 -3.21 25.60
C GLU A 89 6.06 -2.21 24.51
N LYS A 90 4.81 -1.76 24.49
CA LYS A 90 4.26 -0.79 23.52
C LYS A 90 4.44 -1.22 22.06
N ASN A 91 4.42 -2.52 21.83
CA ASN A 91 4.58 -3.15 20.52
C ASN A 91 3.33 -3.94 20.10
N LYS A 92 2.30 -3.98 20.95
CA LYS A 92 1.03 -4.66 20.68
C LYS A 92 -0.15 -3.82 21.14
N ILE A 93 -1.08 -3.59 20.21
CA ILE A 93 -2.40 -3.02 20.46
C ILE A 93 -3.40 -4.19 20.39
N SER A 94 -4.24 -4.33 21.41
CA SER A 94 -5.32 -5.32 21.47
C SER A 94 -6.67 -4.61 21.61
N PHE A 95 -7.70 -5.09 20.92
CA PHE A 95 -9.05 -4.55 21.02
C PHE A 95 -9.93 -5.43 21.91
N GLY A 96 -10.91 -4.80 22.56
CA GLY A 96 -12.00 -5.50 23.23
C GLY A 96 -12.95 -6.17 22.22
N ASN A 97 -13.79 -7.08 22.73
CA ASN A 97 -14.68 -7.91 21.90
C ASN A 97 -15.70 -7.12 21.05
N ASN A 98 -16.00 -5.87 21.42
CA ASN A 98 -16.97 -5.02 20.72
C ASN A 98 -16.26 -3.84 20.05
N MET A 99 -15.18 -4.14 19.33
CA MET A 99 -14.46 -3.17 18.51
C MET A 99 -15.41 -2.51 17.50
N ASN A 100 -15.26 -1.21 17.34
CA ASN A 100 -15.96 -0.41 16.32
C ASN A 100 -14.96 0.50 15.59
N GLU A 101 -15.44 1.22 14.58
CA GLU A 101 -14.62 2.11 13.75
C GLU A 101 -13.87 3.17 14.56
N PHE A 102 -14.46 3.76 15.60
CA PHE A 102 -13.79 4.76 16.45
C PHE A 102 -12.64 4.15 17.25
N ASP A 103 -12.78 2.89 17.67
CA ASP A 103 -11.68 2.17 18.34
C ASP A 103 -10.53 1.93 17.34
N VAL A 104 -10.84 1.59 16.09
CA VAL A 104 -9.83 1.43 15.02
C VAL A 104 -9.15 2.76 14.68
N GLU A 105 -9.91 3.85 14.58
CA GLU A 105 -9.38 5.21 14.39
C GLU A 105 -8.45 5.62 15.52
N MET A 106 -8.84 5.33 16.75
CA MET A 106 -8.00 5.61 17.91
C MET A 106 -6.69 4.79 17.85
N ALA A 107 -6.76 3.51 17.50
CA ALA A 107 -5.57 2.66 17.33
C ALA A 107 -4.66 3.15 16.21
N TYR A 108 -5.21 3.60 15.09
CA TYR A 108 -4.44 4.21 14.00
C TYR A 108 -3.72 5.48 14.46
N LYS A 109 -4.42 6.41 15.10
CA LYS A 109 -3.82 7.64 15.66
C LYS A 109 -2.71 7.32 16.65
N LEU A 110 -2.95 6.34 17.53
CA LEU A 110 -1.99 5.86 18.51
C LEU A 110 -0.73 5.29 17.86
N ALA A 111 -0.90 4.40 16.89
CA ALA A 111 0.22 3.79 16.20
C ALA A 111 1.04 4.87 15.47
N LYS A 112 0.36 5.79 14.77
CA LYS A 112 1.01 6.88 14.04
C LYS A 112 1.74 7.86 14.95
N SER A 113 1.14 8.28 16.06
CA SER A 113 1.81 9.16 17.05
C SER A 113 3.01 8.49 17.71
N ASN A 114 2.99 7.16 17.82
CA ASN A 114 4.09 6.37 18.36
C ASN A 114 5.12 5.97 17.29
N GLY A 115 5.02 6.50 16.07
CA GLY A 115 5.96 6.21 14.99
C GLY A 115 5.95 4.75 14.53
N TRP A 116 4.84 4.04 14.73
CA TRP A 116 4.71 2.67 14.25
C TRP A 116 4.79 2.63 12.72
N THR A 117 5.45 1.59 12.23
CA THR A 117 5.59 1.29 10.80
C THR A 117 5.50 -0.22 10.64
N ASN A 118 4.86 -0.68 9.56
CA ASN A 118 4.73 -2.12 9.24
C ASN A 118 4.10 -2.93 10.39
N ALA A 119 3.07 -2.38 11.02
CA ALA A 119 2.33 -3.11 12.04
C ALA A 119 1.44 -4.16 11.36
N GLU A 120 1.44 -5.38 11.91
CA GLU A 120 0.84 -6.57 11.29
C GLU A 120 -0.32 -7.12 12.12
N SER A 121 -1.25 -7.81 11.47
CA SER A 121 -2.24 -8.68 12.12
C SER A 121 -2.48 -9.97 11.36
N ASN A 122 -2.87 -11.02 12.09
CA ASN A 122 -3.42 -12.24 11.50
C ASN A 122 -4.93 -12.12 11.21
N ASN A 123 -5.60 -11.11 11.77
CA ASN A 123 -7.03 -10.90 11.55
C ASN A 123 -7.24 -10.04 10.30
N LYS A 124 -7.62 -10.69 9.20
CA LYS A 124 -7.85 -10.01 7.91
C LYS A 124 -8.90 -8.90 8.00
N GLN A 125 -10.02 -9.15 8.69
CA GLN A 125 -11.08 -8.14 8.82
C GLN A 125 -10.60 -6.90 9.55
N LEU A 126 -9.84 -7.08 10.63
CA LEU A 126 -9.22 -5.97 11.35
C LEU A 126 -8.31 -5.14 10.45
N ILE A 127 -7.55 -5.77 9.55
CA ILE A 127 -6.72 -5.05 8.58
C ILE A 127 -7.59 -4.26 7.60
N LEU A 128 -8.66 -4.85 7.03
CA LEU A 128 -9.57 -4.13 6.12
C LEU A 128 -10.23 -2.92 6.80
N ASP A 129 -10.72 -3.09 8.03
CA ASP A 129 -11.29 -1.99 8.82
C ASP A 129 -10.24 -0.90 9.08
N SER A 130 -9.01 -1.31 9.38
CA SER A 130 -7.89 -0.39 9.63
C SER A 130 -7.43 0.35 8.36
N MET A 131 -7.41 -0.34 7.21
CA MET A 131 -7.10 0.26 5.90
C MET A 131 -8.14 1.32 5.54
N THR A 132 -9.43 1.04 5.79
CA THR A 132 -10.54 1.98 5.55
C THR A 132 -10.33 3.27 6.35
N VAL A 133 -10.11 3.13 7.65
CA VAL A 133 -9.89 4.26 8.56
C VAL A 133 -8.61 5.04 8.24
N ALA A 134 -7.51 4.33 7.97
CA ALA A 134 -6.23 4.95 7.65
C ALA A 134 -6.31 5.72 6.33
N TYR A 135 -6.92 5.13 5.29
CA TYR A 135 -7.11 5.77 3.99
C TYR A 135 -8.01 7.00 4.05
N ALA A 136 -9.12 6.93 4.81
CA ALA A 136 -10.01 8.07 5.04
C ALA A 136 -9.30 9.21 5.77
N SER A 137 -8.39 8.90 6.70
CA SER A 137 -7.59 9.88 7.45
C SER A 137 -6.45 10.47 6.62
N ASN A 138 -5.73 9.63 5.87
CA ASN A 138 -4.63 9.98 4.99
C ASN A 138 -4.49 8.93 3.88
N LYS A 139 -4.70 9.35 2.63
CA LYS A 139 -4.70 8.44 1.48
C LYS A 139 -3.39 7.65 1.31
N ASP A 140 -2.25 8.21 1.73
CA ASP A 140 -0.94 7.54 1.64
C ASP A 140 -0.73 6.47 2.72
N ASP A 141 -1.60 6.40 3.72
CA ASP A 141 -1.54 5.42 4.82
C ASP A 141 -2.42 4.19 4.57
N LEU A 142 -2.90 3.98 3.33
CA LEU A 142 -3.72 2.83 2.94
C LEU A 142 -3.14 1.49 3.44
N LEU A 143 -1.81 1.32 3.35
CA LEU A 143 -1.09 0.10 3.77
C LEU A 143 -0.30 0.30 5.07
N PHE A 144 -0.77 1.19 5.96
CA PHE A 144 -0.13 1.45 7.25
C PHE A 144 -0.12 0.20 8.15
N PHE A 145 -1.25 -0.53 8.17
CA PHE A 145 -1.37 -1.85 8.80
C PHE A 145 -1.44 -2.94 7.72
N GLN A 146 -0.85 -4.11 8.01
CA GLN A 146 -0.63 -5.15 7.01
C GLN A 146 -1.08 -6.52 7.54
N THR A 147 -1.52 -7.39 6.63
CA THR A 147 -1.73 -8.80 6.98
C THR A 147 -0.39 -9.51 7.10
N LYS A 148 -0.27 -10.43 8.06
CA LYS A 148 0.96 -11.24 8.20
C LYS A 148 1.17 -12.19 7.01
N GLU A 149 0.08 -12.60 6.37
CA GLU A 149 0.06 -13.45 5.18
C GLU A 149 -0.58 -12.69 4.00
N PRO A 150 -0.15 -12.97 2.75
CA PRO A 150 -0.72 -12.37 1.54
C PRO A 150 -2.15 -12.86 1.32
N THR A 151 -3.13 -12.14 1.87
CA THR A 151 -4.54 -12.56 1.88
C THR A 151 -5.50 -11.51 1.33
N LEU A 152 -5.01 -10.30 1.05
CA LEU A 152 -5.82 -9.20 0.53
C LEU A 152 -6.31 -9.53 -0.89
N LYS A 153 -7.58 -9.26 -1.15
CA LYS A 153 -8.16 -9.33 -2.50
C LYS A 153 -8.28 -7.95 -3.12
N ILE A 154 -8.21 -7.89 -4.45
CA ILE A 154 -8.32 -6.62 -5.18
C ILE A 154 -9.75 -6.08 -5.15
N SER A 155 -10.76 -6.94 -5.07
CA SER A 155 -12.14 -6.51 -4.81
C SER A 155 -12.26 -5.76 -3.48
N GLU A 156 -11.68 -6.28 -2.41
CA GLU A 156 -11.71 -5.66 -1.08
C GLU A 156 -10.98 -4.31 -1.08
N LEU A 157 -9.85 -4.23 -1.78
CA LEU A 157 -9.14 -2.96 -1.96
C LEU A 157 -10.01 -1.94 -2.69
N LYS A 158 -10.70 -2.34 -3.77
CA LYS A 158 -11.63 -1.49 -4.54
C LYS A 158 -12.80 -1.02 -3.68
N ASP A 159 -13.31 -1.84 -2.78
CA ASP A 159 -14.39 -1.46 -1.87
C ASP A 159 -13.94 -0.34 -0.91
N ILE A 160 -12.67 -0.33 -0.50
CA ILE A 160 -12.09 0.69 0.39
C ILE A 160 -11.83 2.01 -0.35
N ILE A 161 -11.20 1.94 -1.52
CA ILE A 161 -10.71 3.13 -2.24
C ILE A 161 -11.76 3.68 -3.20
N GLY A 162 -12.77 2.89 -3.55
CA GLY A 162 -13.73 3.19 -4.61
C GLY A 162 -13.03 3.37 -5.97
N ASN A 163 -13.26 4.53 -6.58
CA ASN A 163 -12.64 4.89 -7.86
C ASN A 163 -11.39 5.76 -7.69
N ASP A 164 -10.98 6.06 -6.46
CA ASP A 164 -9.91 7.02 -6.24
C ASP A 164 -8.56 6.54 -6.79
N PRO A 165 -7.74 7.46 -7.35
CA PRO A 165 -6.39 7.14 -7.74
C PRO A 165 -5.49 6.91 -6.53
N LEU A 166 -4.73 5.81 -6.57
CA LEU A 166 -3.68 5.55 -5.58
C LEU A 166 -2.39 6.30 -5.91
N SER A 167 -1.67 6.72 -4.87
CA SER A 167 -0.33 7.28 -5.00
C SER A 167 0.67 6.26 -5.52
N LYS A 168 1.77 6.73 -6.13
CA LYS A 168 2.84 5.86 -6.65
C LYS A 168 3.37 4.92 -5.56
N ASP A 169 3.58 5.43 -4.36
CA ASP A 169 4.09 4.65 -3.23
C ASP A 169 3.13 3.54 -2.82
N ASN A 170 1.82 3.79 -2.79
CA ASN A 170 0.83 2.76 -2.51
C ASN A 170 0.79 1.69 -3.62
N LEU A 171 0.88 2.09 -4.89
CA LEU A 171 0.95 1.13 -6.00
C LEU A 171 2.20 0.25 -5.91
N ILE A 172 3.36 0.87 -5.63
CA ILE A 172 4.64 0.16 -5.42
C ILE A 172 4.51 -0.82 -4.27
N LYS A 173 4.03 -0.36 -3.11
CA LYS A 173 3.84 -1.22 -1.93
C LYS A 173 2.91 -2.39 -2.24
N LEU A 174 1.80 -2.18 -2.95
CA LEU A 174 0.87 -3.26 -3.29
C LEU A 174 1.52 -4.37 -4.13
N VAL A 175 2.31 -4.00 -5.14
CA VAL A 175 2.95 -4.96 -6.05
C VAL A 175 4.19 -5.60 -5.42
N ASP A 176 5.06 -4.79 -4.83
CA ASP A 176 6.37 -5.25 -4.36
C ASP A 176 6.31 -5.81 -2.92
N GLY A 177 5.27 -5.47 -2.15
CA GLY A 177 5.16 -5.81 -0.72
C GLY A 177 4.49 -7.14 -0.39
N ASN A 178 4.04 -7.91 -1.39
CA ASN A 178 3.44 -9.24 -1.23
C ASN A 178 2.27 -9.28 -0.21
N TYR A 179 1.30 -8.37 -0.36
CA TYR A 179 0.10 -8.30 0.47
C TYR A 179 -1.11 -9.04 -0.13
N VAL A 180 -1.13 -9.15 -1.45
CA VAL A 180 -2.26 -9.67 -2.23
C VAL A 180 -2.14 -11.18 -2.38
N ALA A 181 -3.26 -11.88 -2.23
CA ALA A 181 -3.33 -13.33 -2.39
C ALA A 181 -2.82 -13.76 -3.78
N ASP A 182 -2.16 -14.91 -3.86
CA ASP A 182 -1.53 -15.39 -5.10
C ASP A 182 -2.52 -15.51 -6.26
N GLU A 183 -3.77 -15.90 -5.96
CA GLU A 183 -4.88 -16.00 -6.93
C GLU A 183 -5.24 -14.64 -7.56
N ASP A 184 -5.07 -13.54 -6.83
CA ASP A 184 -5.43 -12.18 -7.24
C ASP A 184 -4.24 -11.39 -7.82
N LYS A 185 -3.03 -11.96 -7.86
CA LYS A 185 -1.84 -11.28 -8.39
C LYS A 185 -2.02 -10.83 -9.83
N LYS A 186 -2.74 -11.58 -10.66
CA LYS A 186 -3.03 -11.16 -12.03
C LYS A 186 -3.97 -9.94 -12.06
N GLU A 187 -5.01 -9.94 -11.24
CA GLU A 187 -5.93 -8.82 -11.13
C GLU A 187 -5.24 -7.57 -10.58
N LEU A 188 -4.31 -7.73 -9.64
CA LEU A 188 -3.49 -6.63 -9.12
C LEU A 188 -2.75 -5.92 -10.26
N ILE A 189 -2.10 -6.67 -11.13
CA ILE A 189 -1.33 -6.11 -12.25
C ILE A 189 -2.25 -5.35 -13.21
N ASP A 190 -3.42 -5.90 -13.54
CA ASP A 190 -4.40 -5.23 -14.40
C ASP A 190 -4.98 -3.97 -13.73
N PHE A 191 -5.21 -4.02 -12.41
CA PHE A 191 -5.62 -2.86 -11.61
C PHE A 191 -4.56 -1.74 -11.66
N VAL A 192 -3.28 -2.06 -11.43
CA VAL A 192 -2.19 -1.08 -11.48
C VAL A 192 -2.06 -0.44 -12.87
N LYS A 193 -2.16 -1.24 -13.94
CA LYS A 193 -2.16 -0.71 -15.32
C LYS A 193 -3.28 0.28 -15.55
N ASN A 194 -4.50 -0.06 -15.12
CA ASN A 194 -5.66 0.82 -15.28
C ASN A 194 -5.47 2.13 -14.50
N GLN A 195 -4.93 2.07 -13.29
CA GLN A 195 -4.61 3.24 -12.49
C GLN A 195 -3.59 4.14 -13.21
N ILE A 196 -2.52 3.56 -13.76
CA ILE A 196 -1.48 4.34 -14.47
C ILE A 196 -2.02 4.97 -15.75
N TYR A 197 -2.78 4.21 -16.53
CA TYR A 197 -3.35 4.66 -17.80
C TYR A 197 -4.37 5.79 -17.60
N ASN A 198 -5.34 5.59 -16.69
CA ASN A 198 -6.45 6.53 -16.49
C ASN A 198 -6.01 7.83 -15.82
N TYR A 199 -5.07 7.74 -14.88
CA TYR A 199 -4.67 8.89 -14.07
C TYR A 199 -3.41 9.60 -14.56
N LYS A 200 -2.93 9.22 -15.76
CA LYS A 200 -1.84 9.87 -16.51
C LYS A 200 -0.68 10.29 -15.59
N PHE A 201 -0.01 9.33 -14.97
CA PHE A 201 1.34 9.58 -14.47
C PHE A 201 2.18 10.04 -15.67
N LYS A 202 2.35 11.36 -15.81
CA LYS A 202 2.73 12.02 -17.08
C LYS A 202 4.07 11.55 -17.66
N ASP A 203 4.87 10.86 -16.85
CA ASP A 203 6.23 10.42 -17.16
C ASP A 203 6.36 8.90 -17.26
N VAL A 204 5.25 8.15 -17.30
CA VAL A 204 5.25 6.70 -17.17
C VAL A 204 4.49 6.02 -18.31
N ASN A 205 5.18 5.17 -19.07
CA ASN A 205 4.58 4.39 -20.15
C ASN A 205 4.11 3.02 -19.63
N VAL A 206 2.80 2.76 -19.72
CA VAL A 206 2.16 1.51 -19.26
C VAL A 206 2.73 0.28 -19.97
N ILE A 207 3.11 0.41 -21.25
CA ILE A 207 3.69 -0.70 -22.05
C ILE A 207 5.04 -1.13 -21.49
N ASP A 208 5.85 -0.17 -21.02
CA ASP A 208 7.18 -0.45 -20.48
C ASP A 208 7.07 -1.11 -19.11
N ILE A 209 6.13 -0.66 -18.27
CA ILE A 209 5.82 -1.30 -16.97
C ILE A 209 5.39 -2.75 -17.16
N GLU A 210 4.52 -3.06 -18.12
CA GLU A 210 4.09 -4.44 -18.35
C GLU A 210 5.27 -5.34 -18.74
N LYS A 211 6.18 -4.85 -19.60
CA LYS A 211 7.37 -5.60 -20.00
C LYS A 211 8.32 -5.80 -18.82
N HIS A 212 8.53 -4.75 -18.02
CA HIS A 212 9.40 -4.79 -16.84
C HIS A 212 8.90 -5.80 -15.81
N LEU A 213 7.61 -5.74 -15.43
CA LEU A 213 7.02 -6.67 -14.47
C LEU A 213 7.09 -8.13 -14.97
N LYS A 214 6.86 -8.37 -16.28
CA LYS A 214 7.02 -9.72 -16.88
C LYS A 214 8.47 -10.22 -16.86
N SER A 215 9.43 -9.31 -16.92
CA SER A 215 10.86 -9.63 -16.81
C SER A 215 11.34 -9.83 -15.36
N GLY A 216 10.44 -9.71 -14.37
CA GLY A 216 10.75 -9.86 -12.95
C GLY A 216 11.31 -8.61 -12.28
N MET A 217 11.27 -7.45 -12.95
CA MET A 217 11.62 -6.16 -12.36
C MET A 217 10.52 -5.70 -11.40
N SER A 218 10.90 -5.05 -10.29
CA SER A 218 9.94 -4.47 -9.35
C SER A 218 9.18 -3.28 -9.95
N LEU A 219 8.01 -2.95 -9.40
CA LEU A 219 7.27 -1.79 -9.86
C LEU A 219 8.03 -0.50 -9.55
N LYS A 220 8.75 -0.45 -8.42
CA LYS A 220 9.63 0.68 -8.08
C LYS A 220 10.69 0.92 -9.17
N GLU A 221 11.45 -0.10 -9.53
CA GLU A 221 12.47 0.00 -10.59
C GLU A 221 11.84 0.39 -11.93
N SER A 222 10.63 -0.09 -12.20
CA SER A 222 9.91 0.24 -13.43
C SER A 222 9.53 1.72 -13.52
N PHE A 223 9.19 2.36 -12.40
CA PHE A 223 8.93 3.81 -12.36
C PHE A 223 10.21 4.65 -12.46
N GLU A 224 11.34 4.14 -11.98
CA GLU A 224 12.63 4.82 -12.01
C GLU A 224 13.43 4.55 -13.30
N TYR A 225 12.98 3.59 -14.12
CA TYR A 225 13.64 3.19 -15.34
C TYR A 225 13.76 4.36 -16.32
N LYS A 226 15.00 4.82 -16.50
CA LYS A 226 15.36 5.69 -17.61
C LYS A 226 16.00 4.81 -18.68
N PRO A 227 15.44 4.75 -19.90
CA PRO A 227 16.13 4.03 -20.97
C PRO A 227 17.54 4.62 -21.08
N LYS A 228 18.56 3.76 -20.99
CA LYS A 228 19.90 4.16 -21.38
C LYS A 228 19.76 4.70 -22.80
N LEU A 229 20.11 5.97 -23.01
CA LEU A 229 20.24 6.48 -24.36
C LEU A 229 21.26 5.57 -25.02
N ASP A 230 20.79 4.73 -25.93
CA ASP A 230 21.64 3.89 -26.73
C ASP A 230 22.42 4.87 -27.63
N GLU A 231 23.66 5.20 -27.28
CA GLU A 231 24.54 6.10 -28.06
C GLU A 231 24.63 5.61 -29.53
N SER A 232 24.32 4.33 -29.77
CA SER A 232 24.18 3.74 -31.10
C SER A 232 23.02 4.32 -31.91
N LYS A 233 21.87 4.64 -31.31
CA LYS A 233 20.69 5.22 -31.99
C LYS A 233 20.81 6.72 -32.23
N GLU A 234 21.56 7.44 -31.39
CA GLU A 234 21.92 8.84 -31.67
C GLU A 234 22.91 8.92 -32.85
N LYS A 235 23.87 8.00 -32.93
CA LYS A 235 24.71 7.86 -34.14
C LYS A 235 23.88 7.53 -35.38
N THR A 236 22.89 6.64 -35.31
CA THR A 236 22.03 6.37 -36.49
C THR A 236 21.15 7.56 -36.86
N LYS A 237 20.64 8.35 -35.90
CA LYS A 237 19.86 9.57 -36.17
C LYS A 237 20.72 10.73 -36.67
N GLN A 238 21.96 10.88 -36.20
CA GLN A 238 22.94 11.84 -36.73
C GLN A 238 23.43 11.40 -38.11
N GLU A 239 23.71 10.12 -38.34
CA GLU A 239 24.08 9.58 -39.65
C GLU A 239 22.92 9.69 -40.66
N LEU A 240 21.66 9.50 -40.25
CA LEU A 240 20.48 9.73 -41.10
C LEU A 240 20.27 11.22 -41.42
N LYS A 241 20.57 12.13 -40.48
CA LYS A 241 20.55 13.60 -40.75
C LYS A 241 21.72 14.05 -41.64
N GLU A 242 22.92 13.48 -41.46
CA GLU A 242 24.09 13.77 -42.30
C GLU A 242 23.99 13.13 -43.69
N SER A 243 23.39 11.95 -43.82
CA SER A 243 23.11 11.33 -45.12
C SER A 243 21.93 11.98 -45.84
N SER A 244 20.90 12.45 -45.11
CA SER A 244 19.85 13.32 -45.69
C SER A 244 20.39 14.64 -46.21
N ASN A 245 21.39 15.25 -45.54
CA ASN A 245 22.04 16.47 -46.01
C ASN A 245 23.03 16.23 -47.16
N LYS A 246 23.43 14.99 -47.44
CA LYS A 246 24.28 14.63 -48.60
C LYS A 246 23.50 14.21 -49.84
N ILE A 247 22.20 13.92 -49.72
CA ILE A 247 21.36 13.58 -50.87
C ILE A 247 20.94 14.84 -51.65
N ASP A 248 20.91 16.02 -51.01
CA ASP A 248 20.49 17.26 -51.67
C ASP A 248 21.57 17.94 -52.54
N ASP A 249 22.84 17.56 -52.40
CA ASP A 249 23.95 18.14 -53.17
C ASP A 249 24.43 17.27 -54.36
N SER A 250 23.93 16.04 -54.51
CA SER A 250 24.34 15.17 -55.63
C SER A 250 23.45 15.26 -56.88
N TYR A 251 22.29 15.92 -56.82
CA TYR A 251 21.42 16.16 -57.99
C TYR A 251 21.69 17.48 -58.74
N LYS A 252 22.67 18.29 -58.31
CA LYS A 252 23.02 19.57 -58.96
C LYS A 252 24.14 19.49 -60.01
N LYS A 253 24.44 18.33 -60.58
CA LYS A 253 25.34 18.24 -61.74
C LYS A 253 24.78 17.41 -62.90
N LYS A 254 24.48 18.18 -63.97
CA LYS A 254 24.38 17.82 -65.40
C LYS A 254 23.00 17.47 -65.95
N SER A 255 22.32 18.51 -66.45
CA SER A 255 21.85 18.54 -67.86
C SER A 255 21.54 19.98 -68.27
N LYS A 256 22.47 20.65 -68.95
CA LYS A 256 22.18 21.91 -69.64
C LYS A 256 21.56 21.58 -70.99
N TYR A 257 20.24 21.60 -71.08
CA TYR A 257 19.55 21.72 -72.36
C TYR A 257 19.24 23.19 -72.61
N LYS A 258 19.60 23.72 -73.79
CA LYS A 258 19.01 24.97 -74.28
C LYS A 258 17.74 24.62 -75.05
N ILE A 259 16.63 25.17 -74.57
CA ILE A 259 15.30 25.04 -75.15
C ILE A 259 15.00 26.37 -75.86
N ASP A 260 14.48 26.32 -77.09
CA ASP A 260 13.99 27.54 -77.74
C ASP A 260 12.62 27.98 -77.19
N ALA A 261 12.15 29.16 -77.59
CA ALA A 261 10.90 29.75 -77.10
C ALA A 261 9.64 28.90 -77.41
N ASN A 262 9.76 27.84 -78.21
CA ASN A 262 8.66 26.94 -78.58
C ASN A 262 8.85 25.51 -78.05
N GLY A 263 9.80 25.28 -77.14
CA GLY A 263 9.90 24.02 -76.41
C GLY A 263 10.65 22.90 -77.13
N LYS A 264 11.42 23.17 -78.20
CA LYS A 264 12.27 22.15 -78.83
C LYS A 264 13.73 22.25 -78.38
N VAL A 265 14.37 21.09 -78.21
CA VAL A 265 15.80 20.95 -77.84
C VAL A 265 16.65 21.10 -79.09
N VAL A 266 17.59 22.07 -79.11
CA VAL A 266 18.25 22.49 -80.37
C VAL A 266 19.70 22.01 -80.54
N LYS A 267 20.42 21.51 -79.52
CA LYS A 267 21.75 20.89 -79.72
C LYS A 267 22.28 20.14 -78.49
N ARG A 268 23.10 19.11 -78.74
CA ARG A 268 23.89 18.35 -77.76
C ARG A 268 25.36 18.68 -78.04
N ASP A 269 26.07 19.25 -77.07
CA ASP A 269 27.54 19.32 -77.14
C ASP A 269 28.06 17.99 -76.59
N GLU A 270 28.81 17.26 -77.42
CA GLU A 270 29.53 16.04 -77.04
C GLU A 270 30.93 16.44 -76.57
N ASP A 271 31.29 16.01 -75.37
CA ASP A 271 32.68 15.75 -74.94
C ASP A 271 32.69 14.32 -74.36
#